data_AF-A0A2V3JJM4-F1
#
_entry.id   AF-A0A2V3JJM4-F1
#
_cell.length_a   1.000
_cell.length_b   1.000
_cell.length_c   1.000
_cell.angle_alpha   90.00
_cell.angle_beta   90.00
_cell.angle_gamma   90.00
#
_symmetry.space_group_name_H-M   'P 1'
#
loop_
_entity.id
_entity.type
_entity.pdbx_description
1 polymer ?
#
loop_
_entity_poly.entity_id
_entity_poly.type
_entity_poly.pdbx_seq_one_letter_code
_entity_poly.pdbx_strand_id
1 'polypeptide(L)'
;NDIKHVLKLEHIFSKTKNGIMVEIYSALIFYLLVRIVTAIAAKKSGKEITDFSFKKSAENLDIFFIIHLNELFRGTKSRLIEFFRNVVDATICNCLKPPPRGAA
;
A
#
# COMPACT_ATOMS: atom_id res chain seq x y z
N ASN A 1 -6.71 9.80 9.67
CA ASN A 1 -7.96 9.82 8.88
C ASN A 1 -7.72 9.07 7.57
N ASP A 2 -7.00 7.95 7.63
CA ASP A 2 -6.32 7.39 6.44
C ASP A 2 -7.22 6.43 5.68
N ILE A 3 -8.15 5.80 6.42
CA ILE A 3 -9.23 4.98 5.89
C ILE A 3 -10.01 5.74 4.81
N LYS A 4 -10.36 7.03 5.01
CA LYS A 4 -11.11 7.79 3.99
C LYS A 4 -10.37 7.89 2.65
N HIS A 5 -9.04 8.00 2.67
CA HIS A 5 -8.22 8.08 1.45
C HIS A 5 -8.11 6.74 0.71
N VAL A 6 -8.18 5.64 1.44
CA VAL A 6 -8.04 4.28 0.89
C VAL A 6 -9.35 3.77 0.37
N LEU A 7 -10.38 4.00 1.16
CA LEU A 7 -11.64 3.34 0.97
C LEU A 7 -12.43 3.97 -0.18
N LYS A 8 -12.04 5.16 -0.68
CA LYS A 8 -12.74 5.94 -1.73
C LYS A 8 -14.26 5.66 -1.68
N LEU A 9 -14.85 5.60 -0.48
CA LEU A 9 -16.22 5.06 -0.30
C LEU A 9 -17.23 5.92 -1.03
N GLU A 10 -16.88 7.18 -1.23
CA GLU A 10 -17.58 8.17 -2.03
C GLU A 10 -17.65 7.80 -3.53
N HIS A 11 -16.86 6.82 -3.98
CA HIS A 11 -16.77 6.32 -5.36
C HIS A 11 -17.10 4.84 -5.47
N ILE A 12 -17.91 4.28 -4.56
CA ILE A 12 -18.43 2.91 -4.74
C ILE A 12 -19.21 2.86 -6.06
N PHE A 13 -18.80 2.01 -7.00
CA PHE A 13 -19.38 1.94 -8.33
C PHE A 13 -20.53 0.93 -8.39
N SER A 14 -20.46 -0.13 -7.59
CA SER A 14 -21.49 -1.17 -7.59
C SER A 14 -22.80 -0.69 -6.98
N LYS A 15 -23.90 -1.05 -7.65
CA LYS A 15 -25.27 -0.80 -7.19
C LYS A 15 -25.90 -2.02 -6.53
N THR A 16 -25.20 -3.15 -6.51
CA THR A 16 -25.69 -4.39 -5.91
C THR A 16 -25.11 -4.57 -4.52
N LYS A 17 -25.89 -5.11 -3.58
CA LYS A 17 -25.42 -5.37 -2.21
C LYS A 17 -24.12 -6.17 -2.19
N ASN A 18 -24.01 -7.20 -3.05
CA ASN A 18 -22.82 -8.04 -3.12
C ASN A 18 -21.61 -7.28 -3.67
N GLY A 19 -21.78 -6.51 -4.74
CA GLY A 19 -20.66 -5.74 -5.29
C GLY A 19 -20.20 -4.62 -4.36
N ILE A 20 -21.12 -3.95 -3.65
CA ILE A 20 -20.77 -2.99 -2.59
C ILE A 20 -19.93 -3.67 -1.50
N MET A 21 -20.33 -4.87 -1.05
CA MET A 21 -19.54 -5.61 -0.06
C MET A 21 -18.16 -5.98 -0.59
N VAL A 22 -18.04 -6.43 -1.84
CA VAL A 22 -16.76 -6.76 -2.47
C VAL A 22 -15.84 -5.54 -2.54
N GLU A 23 -16.36 -4.36 -2.91
CA GLU A 23 -15.57 -3.12 -2.96
C GLU A 23 -15.07 -2.70 -1.57
N ILE A 24 -15.93 -2.78 -0.55
CA ILE A 24 -15.56 -2.48 0.85
C ILE A 24 -14.47 -3.45 1.32
N TYR A 25 -14.63 -4.75 1.12
CA TYR A 25 -13.63 -5.74 1.54
C TYR A 25 -12.31 -5.57 0.79
N SER A 26 -12.36 -5.30 -0.52
CA SER A 26 -11.17 -5.09 -1.33
C SER A 26 -10.36 -3.88 -0.83
N ALA A 27 -11.03 -2.77 -0.51
CA ALA A 27 -10.38 -1.60 0.04
C ALA A 27 -9.82 -1.81 1.46
N LEU A 28 -10.51 -2.59 2.31
CA LEU A 28 -9.99 -2.99 3.62
C LEU A 28 -8.74 -3.88 3.49
N ILE A 29 -8.75 -4.84 2.57
CA ILE A 29 -7.59 -5.69 2.27
C ILE A 29 -6.42 -4.83 1.80
N PHE A 30 -6.67 -3.89 0.88
CA PHE A 30 -5.63 -2.96 0.41
C PHE A 30 -5.08 -2.10 1.54
N TYR A 31 -5.92 -1.55 2.42
CA TYR A 31 -5.49 -0.81 3.61
C TYR A 31 -4.53 -1.64 4.47
N LEU A 32 -4.89 -2.89 4.76
CA LEU A 32 -4.07 -3.79 5.56
C LEU A 32 -2.74 -4.10 4.86
N LEU A 33 -2.75 -4.33 3.55
CA LEU A 33 -1.53 -4.56 2.77
C LEU A 33 -0.57 -3.36 2.84
N VAL A 34 -1.08 -2.14 2.66
CA VAL A 34 -0.27 -0.92 2.82
C VAL A 34 0.35 -0.86 4.21
N ARG A 35 -0.44 -1.11 5.27
CA ARG A 35 0.05 -1.10 6.66
C ARG A 35 1.12 -2.16 6.90
N ILE A 36 0.95 -3.37 6.36
CA ILE A 36 1.92 -4.46 6.48
C ILE A 36 3.23 -4.10 5.79
N VAL A 37 3.16 -3.64 4.54
CA VAL A 37 4.34 -3.21 3.76
C VAL A 37 5.08 -2.09 4.49
N THR A 38 4.36 -1.08 4.98
CA THR A 38 4.95 0.03 5.73
C THR A 38 5.61 -0.47 7.03
N ALA A 39 4.99 -1.39 7.77
CA ALA A 39 5.58 -1.95 8.99
C ALA A 39 6.86 -2.74 8.70
N ILE A 40 6.88 -3.51 7.60
CA ILE A 40 8.07 -4.24 7.17
C ILE A 40 9.17 -3.25 6.73
N ALA A 41 8.83 -2.20 5.98
CA ALA A 41 9.74 -1.16 5.57
C ALA A 41 10.36 -0.42 6.77
N ALA A 42 9.55 -0.07 7.76
CA ALA A 42 9.99 0.54 9.01
C ALA A 42 10.99 -0.36 9.74
N LYS A 43 10.63 -1.64 9.94
CA LYS A 43 11.51 -2.63 10.58
C LYS A 43 12.84 -2.80 9.83
N LYS A 44 12.80 -2.87 8.50
CA LYS A 44 14.00 -3.08 7.66
C LYS A 44 14.92 -1.86 7.62
N SER A 45 14.36 -0.65 7.65
CA SER A 45 15.11 0.61 7.59
C SER A 45 15.52 1.16 8.97
N GLY A 46 15.04 0.57 10.05
CA GLY A 46 15.28 1.04 11.42
C GLY A 46 14.53 2.34 11.77
N LYS A 47 13.51 2.71 10.99
CA LYS A 47 12.70 3.92 11.18
C LYS A 47 11.38 3.59 11.87
N GLU A 48 10.72 4.60 12.43
CA GLU A 48 9.39 4.40 13.00
C GLU A 48 8.33 4.30 11.90
N ILE A 49 7.25 3.56 12.15
CA ILE A 49 6.11 3.46 11.20
C ILE A 49 5.50 4.85 10.93
N THR A 50 5.52 5.72 11.93
CA THR A 50 5.05 7.12 11.88
C THR A 50 5.84 7.98 10.90
N ASP A 51 7.09 7.62 10.57
CA ASP A 51 7.93 8.31 9.60
C ASP A 51 7.48 8.09 8.15
N PHE A 52 6.62 7.10 7.91
CA PHE A 52 6.12 6.78 6.58
C PHE A 52 4.79 7.47 6.29
N SER A 53 4.68 8.01 5.08
CA SER A 53 3.44 8.56 4.53
C SER A 53 2.55 7.42 4.04
N PHE A 54 1.38 7.30 4.68
CA PHE A 54 0.37 6.35 4.26
C PHE A 54 -0.04 6.55 2.78
N LYS A 55 -0.29 7.81 2.39
CA LYS A 55 -0.70 8.16 1.01
C LYS A 55 0.33 7.68 -0.02
N LYS A 56 1.60 7.99 0.18
CA LYS A 56 2.67 7.57 -0.75
C LYS A 56 2.85 6.05 -0.76
N SER A 57 2.71 5.40 0.40
CA SER A 57 2.80 3.94 0.49
C SER A 57 1.66 3.25 -0.29
N ALA A 58 0.46 3.82 -0.22
CA ALA A 58 -0.69 3.37 -1.01
C ALA A 58 -0.47 3.58 -2.52
N GLU A 59 -0.03 4.77 -2.95
CA GLU A 59 0.29 5.04 -4.36
C GLU A 59 1.37 4.10 -4.90
N ASN A 60 2.42 3.85 -4.11
CA ASN A 60 3.48 2.91 -4.48
C ASN A 60 2.95 1.49 -4.66
N LEU A 61 2.10 1.02 -3.74
CA LEU A 61 1.51 -0.31 -3.82
C LEU A 61 0.56 -0.44 -5.01
N ASP A 62 -0.22 0.60 -5.32
CA ASP A 62 -1.13 0.66 -6.47
C ASP A 62 -0.36 0.56 -7.80
N ILE A 63 0.71 1.35 -7.96
CA ILE A 63 1.58 1.29 -9.14
C ILE A 63 2.20 -0.10 -9.30
N PHE A 64 2.69 -0.70 -8.22
CA PHE A 64 3.26 -2.04 -8.25
C PHE A 64 2.23 -3.08 -8.68
N PHE A 65 1.00 -3.02 -8.15
CA PHE A 65 -0.07 -3.90 -8.62
C PHE A 65 -0.35 -3.66 -10.10
N ILE A 66 -0.52 -2.43 -10.58
CA ILE A 66 -0.80 -2.15 -12.00
C ILE A 66 0.28 -2.73 -12.92
N ILE A 67 1.57 -2.52 -12.60
CA ILE A 67 2.68 -2.93 -13.46
C ILE A 67 2.91 -4.45 -13.42
N HIS A 68 2.83 -5.05 -12.23
CA HIS A 68 3.26 -6.45 -12.03
C HIS A 68 2.11 -7.39 -11.67
N LEU A 69 0.85 -6.98 -11.83
CA LEU A 69 -0.31 -7.83 -11.48
C LEU A 69 -0.25 -9.19 -12.17
N ASN A 70 0.12 -9.17 -13.46
CA ASN A 70 0.23 -10.38 -14.25
C ASN A 70 1.36 -11.30 -13.76
N GLU A 71 2.45 -10.73 -13.26
CA GLU A 71 3.55 -11.49 -12.67
C GLU A 71 3.16 -12.06 -11.30
N LEU A 72 2.32 -11.36 -10.54
CA LEU A 72 1.73 -11.86 -9.30
C LEU A 72 0.84 -13.07 -9.55
N PHE A 73 -0.03 -13.02 -10.57
CA PHE A 73 -0.97 -14.10 -10.90
C PHE A 73 -0.34 -15.27 -11.66
N ARG A 74 0.71 -15.02 -12.47
CA ARG A 74 1.42 -16.07 -13.23
C ARG A 74 2.70 -16.55 -12.52
N GLY A 75 3.05 -15.95 -11.40
CA GLY A 75 4.32 -16.16 -10.72
C GLY A 75 4.37 -17.44 -9.89
N THR A 76 5.55 -18.04 -9.82
CA THR A 76 5.89 -19.01 -8.77
C THR A 76 6.02 -18.30 -7.42
N LYS A 77 5.98 -19.06 -6.32
CA LYS A 77 6.18 -18.54 -4.96
C LYS A 77 7.41 -17.62 -4.83
N SER A 78 8.51 -17.91 -5.55
CA SER A 78 9.72 -17.08 -5.53
C SER A 78 9.52 -15.69 -6.15
N ARG A 79 8.85 -15.59 -7.31
CA ARG A 79 8.53 -14.31 -7.95
C ARG A 79 7.58 -13.47 -7.11
N LEU A 80 6.64 -14.11 -6.43
CA LEU A 80 5.74 -13.42 -5.50
C LEU A 80 6.51 -12.80 -4.33
N ILE A 81 7.48 -13.53 -3.76
CA ILE A 81 8.36 -13.02 -2.69
C ILE A 81 9.19 -11.84 -3.20
N GLU A 82 9.74 -11.94 -4.41
CA GLU A 82 10.54 -10.88 -5.03
C GLU A 82 9.72 -9.61 -5.28
N PHE A 83 8.50 -9.75 -5.78
CA PHE A 83 7.55 -8.64 -5.93
C PHE A 83 7.36 -7.89 -4.61
N PHE A 84 7.02 -8.60 -3.53
CA PHE A 84 6.81 -7.95 -2.22
C PHE A 84 8.08 -7.34 -1.64
N ARG A 85 9.25 -7.93 -1.91
CA ARG A 85 10.53 -7.34 -1.50
C ARG A 85 10.76 -5.99 -2.21
N ASN A 86 10.53 -5.93 -3.52
CA ASN A 86 10.69 -4.71 -4.31
C ASN A 86 9.72 -3.61 -3.84
N VAL A 87 8.48 -3.97 -3.51
CA VAL A 87 7.50 -3.05 -2.92
C VAL A 87 8.00 -2.47 -1.60
N VAL A 88 8.53 -3.31 -0.71
CA VAL A 88 9.09 -2.87 0.58
C VAL A 88 10.25 -1.92 0.36
N ASP A 89 11.16 -2.24 -0.56
CA ASP A 89 12.35 -1.43 -0.83
C ASP A 89 11.98 -0.07 -1.43
N ALA A 90 11.04 -0.02 -2.38
CA ALA A 90 10.50 1.22 -2.90
C ALA A 90 9.79 2.05 -1.82
N THR A 91 9.13 1.39 -0.85
CA THR A 91 8.47 2.07 0.27
C THR A 91 9.50 2.75 1.18
N ILE A 92 10.62 2.08 1.48
CA ILE A 92 11.74 2.65 2.24
C ILE A 92 12.28 3.91 1.56
N CYS A 93 12.53 3.85 0.25
CA CYS A 93 13.13 4.95 -0.49
C CYS A 93 12.18 6.14 -0.66
N ASN A 94 10.90 5.89 -0.97
CA ASN A 94 10.03 6.93 -1.52
C ASN A 94 8.97 7.43 -0.54
N CYS A 95 8.64 6.66 0.50
CA CYS A 95 7.45 6.92 1.31
C CYS A 95 7.75 7.65 2.62
N LEU A 96 9.00 7.99 2.91
CA LEU A 96 9.33 8.77 4.10
C LEU A 96 8.73 10.17 4.03
N LYS A 97 8.24 10.64 5.18
CA LYS A 97 7.79 12.02 5.35
C LYS A 97 9.00 12.96 5.28
N PRO A 98 8.85 14.13 4.65
CA PRO A 98 9.91 15.14 4.69
C PRO A 98 10.12 15.62 6.13
N PRO A 99 11.35 16.06 6.48
CA PRO A 99 11.62 16.63 7.79
C PRO A 99 10.71 17.84 8.06
N PRO A 100 10.32 18.08 9.34
CA PRO A 100 9.48 19.22 9.69
C PRO A 100 10.17 20.53 9.27
N ARG A 101 9.43 21.40 8.57
CA ARG A 101 9.92 22.73 8.18
C ARG A 101 10.15 23.54 9.45
N GLY A 102 11.42 23.71 9.83
CA GLY A 102 11.82 24.37 11.08
C GLY A 102 13.09 23.79 11.72
N ALA A 103 13.61 22.67 11.22
CA ALA A 103 14.94 22.17 11.60
C ALA A 103 15.99 22.61 10.57
N ALA A 104 16.36 23.89 10.60
CA ALA A 104 17.55 24.46 9.97
C ALA A 104 17.97 25.70 10.76
#